data_AF-A0A2H3BY00-F1
#
_entry.id   AF-A0A2H3BY00-F1
#
_cell.length_a   1.000
_cell.length_b   1.000
_cell.length_c   1.000
_cell.angle_alpha   90.00
_cell.angle_beta   90.00
_cell.angle_gamma   90.00
#
_symmetry.space_group_name_H-M   'P 1'
#
loop_
_entity.id
_entity.type
_entity.pdbx_description
1 polymer ?
#
loop_
_entity_poly.entity_id
_entity_poly.type
_entity_poly.pdbx_seq_one_letter_code
_entity_poly.pdbx_strand_id
1 'polypeptide(L)'
;MKQLFDKVLRNINTYMGLQGDVPNHETPSFELDSNRYAVLKLLYTLLSSDDFGTTMMVDNQRTMLMMFLQVLNSTAPRPGFPPSDWCTPTMAFNFTQIAFEPQDWTLASDFVTLRFVYEFLQLGGPIANQILSRFVSGRLLDYVVKFRGDIEILGRQYLQGILGAFVSGVRRSDAAVAYLFELDNIFAVCAMYIIWRDIPGLHLLAQCCPDHPVWTECLQKLDTIPEHFELWPQCREYILRTVSDFRVLIKGGEPAARSTLSSLWRRRGNIGKELTGASKV
;
A
#
# COMPACT_ATOMS: atom_id res chain seq x y z
N MET A 1 24.11 26.54 0.51
CA MET A 1 23.81 25.15 0.96
C MET A 1 22.57 24.56 0.31
N LYS A 2 21.39 25.23 0.35
CA LYS A 2 20.14 24.73 -0.26
C LYS A 2 20.29 24.21 -1.71
N GLN A 3 20.88 25.02 -2.60
CA GLN A 3 21.09 24.63 -4.01
C GLN A 3 22.00 23.41 -4.21
N LEU A 4 23.00 23.20 -3.34
CA LEU A 4 23.90 22.06 -3.44
C LEU A 4 23.19 20.78 -3.02
N PHE A 5 22.45 20.84 -1.92
CA PHE A 5 21.69 19.72 -1.39
C PHE A 5 20.59 19.27 -2.37
N ASP A 6 19.81 20.21 -2.91
CA ASP A 6 18.78 19.92 -3.90
C ASP A 6 19.36 19.34 -5.20
N LYS A 7 20.61 19.70 -5.55
CA LYS A 7 21.32 19.15 -6.71
C LYS A 7 21.80 17.73 -6.44
N VAL A 8 22.31 17.45 -5.24
CA VAL A 8 22.71 16.09 -4.82
C VAL A 8 21.49 15.16 -4.82
N LEU A 9 20.38 15.59 -4.23
CA LEU A 9 19.13 14.84 -4.20
C LEU A 9 18.60 14.55 -5.61
N ARG A 10 18.59 15.55 -6.50
CA ARG A 10 18.22 15.35 -7.91
C ARG A 10 19.14 14.36 -8.64
N ASN A 11 20.44 14.43 -8.40
CA ASN A 11 21.40 13.51 -9.00
C ASN A 11 21.17 12.07 -8.52
N ILE A 12 20.92 11.87 -7.23
CA ILE A 12 20.57 10.55 -6.67
C ILE A 12 19.29 10.03 -7.33
N ASN A 13 18.25 10.86 -7.41
CA ASN A 13 16.97 10.51 -8.03
C ASN A 13 17.12 10.04 -9.49
N THR A 14 17.89 10.78 -10.28
CA THR A 14 18.20 10.43 -11.67
C THR A 14 19.03 9.16 -11.76
N TYR A 15 20.09 9.06 -10.95
CA TYR A 15 21.02 7.94 -10.99
C TYR A 15 20.38 6.62 -10.54
N MET A 16 19.47 6.68 -9.56
CA MET A 16 18.72 5.51 -9.06
C MET A 16 17.51 5.15 -9.94
N GLY A 17 17.25 5.90 -11.02
CA GLY A 17 16.13 5.62 -11.94
C GLY A 17 14.75 5.82 -11.30
N LEU A 18 14.64 6.72 -10.32
CA LEU A 18 13.40 6.98 -9.58
C LEU A 18 12.46 7.98 -10.30
N GLN A 19 12.86 8.45 -11.48
CA GLN A 19 12.04 9.30 -12.34
C GLN A 19 10.96 8.45 -13.02
N GLY A 20 9.73 8.54 -12.52
CA GLY A 20 8.58 7.88 -13.10
C GLY A 20 7.31 8.11 -12.30
N ASP A 21 6.19 8.27 -13.01
CA ASP A 21 4.84 8.42 -12.48
C ASP A 21 4.10 7.07 -12.57
N VAL A 22 4.41 6.06 -11.75
CA VAL A 22 3.57 4.85 -11.78
C VAL A 22 3.55 4.07 -10.46
N PRO A 23 2.40 3.97 -9.77
CA PRO A 23 2.13 2.96 -8.74
C PRO A 23 1.22 1.83 -9.27
N ASN A 24 0.94 1.82 -10.58
CA ASN A 24 0.14 0.80 -11.27
C ASN A 24 0.94 -0.43 -11.68
N HIS A 25 2.24 -0.45 -11.42
CA HIS A 25 3.09 -1.61 -11.66
C HIS A 25 3.89 -1.91 -10.41
N GLU A 26 4.10 -3.21 -10.16
CA GLU A 26 5.04 -3.70 -9.15
C GLU A 26 6.29 -2.82 -9.20
N THR A 27 6.65 -2.23 -8.05
CA THR A 27 7.85 -1.40 -7.97
C THR A 27 9.00 -2.21 -8.57
N PRO A 28 9.64 -1.75 -9.67
CA PRO A 28 10.64 -2.55 -10.34
C PRO A 28 11.73 -2.91 -9.34
N SER A 29 11.98 -4.21 -9.23
CA SER A 29 12.94 -4.77 -8.30
C SER A 29 14.31 -4.76 -8.95
N PHE A 30 15.20 -3.93 -8.44
CA PHE A 30 16.59 -3.84 -8.84
C PHE A 30 17.49 -4.63 -7.90
N GLU A 31 18.55 -5.22 -8.44
CA GLU A 31 19.53 -5.93 -7.64
C GLU A 31 20.24 -4.97 -6.67
N LEU A 32 20.49 -5.43 -5.44
CA LEU A 32 21.31 -4.70 -4.47
C LEU A 32 22.78 -4.69 -4.93
N ASP A 33 23.19 -3.60 -5.58
CA ASP A 33 24.59 -3.33 -5.92
C ASP A 33 25.28 -2.42 -4.88
N SER A 34 26.59 -2.21 -5.05
CA SER A 34 27.38 -1.36 -4.17
C SER A 34 26.89 0.09 -4.13
N ASN A 35 26.32 0.59 -5.22
CA ASN A 35 25.85 1.97 -5.33
C ASN A 35 24.53 2.18 -4.59
N ARG A 36 23.55 1.29 -4.80
CA ARG A 36 22.27 1.27 -4.07
C ARG A 36 22.49 1.08 -2.58
N TYR A 37 23.40 0.18 -2.20
CA TYR A 37 23.79 0.02 -0.81
C TYR A 37 24.34 1.33 -0.22
N ALA A 38 25.26 2.00 -0.92
CA ALA A 38 25.83 3.26 -0.48
C ALA A 38 24.78 4.38 -0.35
N VAL A 39 23.88 4.50 -1.33
CA VAL A 39 22.79 5.48 -1.31
C VAL A 39 21.82 5.21 -0.15
N LEU A 40 21.39 3.96 0.04
CA LEU A 40 20.50 3.61 1.16
C LEU A 40 21.15 3.88 2.51
N LYS A 41 22.43 3.55 2.67
CA LYS A 41 23.18 3.82 3.90
C LYS A 41 23.32 5.32 4.16
N LEU A 42 23.62 6.11 3.14
CA LEU A 42 23.70 7.57 3.23
C LEU A 42 22.35 8.16 3.65
N LEU A 43 21.28 7.83 2.92
CA LEU A 43 19.94 8.35 3.19
C LEU A 43 19.46 7.95 4.58
N TYR A 44 19.64 6.69 4.98
CA TYR A 44 19.29 6.25 6.33
C TYR A 44 20.06 7.02 7.41
N THR A 45 21.36 7.24 7.21
CA THR A 45 22.21 7.98 8.17
C THR A 45 21.71 9.41 8.32
N LEU A 46 21.34 10.06 7.22
CA LEU A 46 20.78 11.41 7.24
C LEU A 46 19.40 11.46 7.91
N LEU A 47 18.51 10.51 7.62
CA LEU A 47 17.17 10.41 8.22
C LEU A 47 17.20 10.09 9.71
N SER A 48 18.23 9.36 10.17
CA SER A 48 18.40 8.97 11.57
C SER A 48 19.20 9.99 12.37
N SER A 49 19.65 11.09 11.75
CA SER A 49 20.40 12.15 12.43
C SER A 49 19.47 12.99 13.30
N ASP A 50 19.93 13.36 14.50
CA ASP A 50 19.22 14.28 15.39
C ASP A 50 18.97 15.65 14.73
N ASP A 51 19.82 16.04 13.77
CA ASP A 51 19.71 17.29 13.03
C ASP A 51 18.63 17.29 11.93
N PHE A 52 18.09 16.11 11.59
CA PHE A 52 17.15 15.96 10.50
C PHE A 52 15.92 16.83 10.69
N GLY A 53 15.38 16.88 11.91
CA GLY A 53 14.17 17.65 12.27
C GLY A 53 14.41 19.12 12.60
N THR A 54 15.65 19.58 12.78
CA THR A 54 15.95 20.89 13.40
C THR A 54 16.54 21.92 12.44
N THR A 55 17.30 21.50 11.42
CA THR A 55 18.05 22.41 10.54
C THR A 55 17.62 22.38 9.07
N MET A 56 16.84 21.37 8.68
CA MET A 56 16.45 21.12 7.30
C MET A 56 15.03 21.65 7.02
N MET A 57 14.82 22.22 5.83
CA MET A 57 13.47 22.61 5.40
C MET A 57 12.59 21.35 5.22
N VAL A 58 11.31 21.45 5.58
CA VAL A 58 10.33 20.35 5.50
C VAL A 58 10.29 19.71 4.11
N ASP A 59 10.29 20.49 3.03
CA ASP A 59 10.31 19.96 1.66
C ASP A 59 11.51 19.06 1.38
N ASN A 60 12.67 19.41 1.94
CA ASN A 60 13.91 18.65 1.79
C ASN A 60 13.88 17.38 2.63
N GLN A 61 13.27 17.41 3.82
CA GLN A 61 13.02 16.23 4.63
C GLN A 61 12.08 15.26 3.90
N ARG A 62 10.95 15.77 3.38
CA ARG A 62 9.98 14.98 2.58
C ARG A 62 10.65 14.35 1.37
N THR A 63 11.42 15.13 0.62
CA THR A 63 12.11 14.65 -0.58
C THR A 63 13.14 13.56 -0.24
N MET A 64 13.94 13.76 0.81
CA MET A 64 14.90 12.75 1.29
C MET A 64 14.20 11.46 1.74
N LEU A 65 13.15 11.59 2.56
CA LEU A 65 12.38 10.46 3.06
C LEU A 65 11.77 9.70 1.89
N MET A 66 11.10 10.37 0.97
CA MET A 66 10.50 9.75 -0.22
C MET A 66 11.53 8.95 -1.03
N MET A 67 12.71 9.52 -1.31
CA MET A 67 13.77 8.79 -2.02
C MET A 67 14.24 7.57 -1.24
N PHE A 68 14.44 7.68 0.07
CA PHE A 68 14.84 6.54 0.87
C PHE A 68 13.84 5.40 0.78
N LEU A 69 12.54 5.69 0.90
CA LEU A 69 11.49 4.68 0.80
C LEU A 69 11.46 4.02 -0.58
N GLN A 70 11.57 4.81 -1.65
CA GLN A 70 11.55 4.31 -3.02
C GLN A 70 12.76 3.45 -3.35
N VAL A 71 13.97 3.88 -2.97
CA VAL A 71 15.16 3.06 -3.17
C VAL A 71 15.04 1.78 -2.35
N LEU A 72 14.51 1.85 -1.12
CA LEU A 72 14.35 0.68 -0.26
C LEU A 72 13.32 -0.31 -0.80
N ASN A 73 12.17 0.17 -1.28
CA ASN A 73 11.10 -0.66 -1.84
C ASN A 73 11.44 -1.22 -3.24
N SER A 74 12.30 -0.54 -3.99
CA SER A 74 12.76 -0.98 -5.32
C SER A 74 14.02 -1.86 -5.29
N THR A 75 14.59 -2.18 -4.11
CA THR A 75 15.86 -2.94 -4.03
C THR A 75 15.63 -4.34 -3.49
N ALA A 76 16.11 -5.35 -4.21
CA ALA A 76 16.09 -6.75 -3.82
C ALA A 76 17.48 -7.41 -3.99
N PRO A 77 17.91 -8.28 -3.05
CA PRO A 77 17.31 -8.49 -1.74
C PRO A 77 17.38 -7.23 -0.89
N ARG A 78 16.51 -7.12 0.13
CA ARG A 78 16.61 -6.00 1.09
C ARG A 78 18.01 -6.01 1.71
N PRO A 79 18.70 -4.86 1.79
CA PRO A 79 20.02 -4.82 2.39
C PRO A 79 19.97 -5.30 3.85
N GLY A 80 21.03 -6.00 4.29
CA GLY A 80 21.17 -6.44 5.69
C GLY A 80 21.23 -5.29 6.71
N PHE A 81 21.30 -4.06 6.21
CA PHE A 81 21.02 -2.85 6.95
C PHE A 81 19.97 -2.02 6.18
N PRO A 82 18.97 -1.49 6.86
CA PRO A 82 18.87 -1.49 8.31
C PRO A 82 18.17 -2.79 8.82
N PRO A 83 18.39 -3.20 10.09
CA PRO A 83 17.90 -4.49 10.59
C PRO A 83 16.38 -4.62 10.50
N SER A 84 15.79 -5.80 10.67
CA SER A 84 14.33 -5.99 10.46
C SER A 84 13.44 -5.04 11.30
N ASP A 85 13.97 -4.52 12.40
CA ASP A 85 13.41 -3.57 13.36
C ASP A 85 13.96 -2.14 13.19
N TRP A 86 14.57 -1.84 12.05
CA TRP A 86 15.26 -0.57 11.79
C TRP A 86 14.42 0.67 12.06
N CYS A 87 13.14 0.59 11.73
CA CYS A 87 12.22 1.67 11.98
C CYS A 87 11.59 1.42 13.34
N THR A 88 12.13 2.08 14.36
CA THR A 88 11.49 2.09 15.68
C THR A 88 10.12 2.76 15.60
N PRO A 89 9.18 2.46 16.51
CA PRO A 89 7.89 3.15 16.54
C PRO A 89 8.01 4.67 16.59
N THR A 90 9.02 5.20 17.28
CA THR A 90 9.34 6.64 17.34
C THR A 90 9.79 7.18 15.99
N MET A 91 10.69 6.47 15.30
CA MET A 91 11.14 6.86 13.95
C MET A 91 9.98 6.82 12.96
N ALA A 92 9.13 5.79 13.02
CA ALA A 92 7.95 5.67 12.19
C ALA A 92 6.99 6.85 12.42
N PHE A 93 6.76 7.21 13.69
CA PHE A 93 5.95 8.37 14.05
C PHE A 93 6.54 9.66 13.44
N ASN A 94 7.83 9.93 13.62
CA ASN A 94 8.49 11.12 13.07
C ASN A 94 8.41 11.17 11.53
N PHE A 95 8.61 10.03 10.85
CA PHE A 95 8.47 9.95 9.41
C PHE A 95 7.04 10.22 8.95
N THR A 96 6.03 9.73 9.67
CA THR A 96 4.63 10.05 9.34
C THR A 96 4.33 11.54 9.55
N GLN A 97 4.88 12.17 10.58
CA GLN A 97 4.72 13.61 10.81
C GLN A 97 5.29 14.43 9.64
N ILE A 98 6.47 14.07 9.16
CA ILE A 98 7.13 14.74 8.03
C ILE A 98 6.39 14.46 6.70
N ALA A 99 5.98 13.21 6.49
CA ALA A 99 5.31 12.79 5.27
C ALA A 99 3.89 13.34 5.10
N PHE A 100 3.23 13.73 6.20
CA PHE A 100 1.82 14.11 6.20
C PHE A 100 1.59 15.47 6.86
N GLU A 101 2.00 16.52 6.16
CA GLU A 101 1.71 17.91 6.51
C GLU A 101 0.87 18.54 5.38
N PRO A 102 -0.42 18.84 5.60
CA PRO A 102 -1.15 18.77 6.87
C PRO A 102 -1.55 17.33 7.28
N GLN A 103 -1.72 17.12 8.60
CA GLN A 103 -1.97 15.80 9.20
C GLN A 103 -3.35 15.21 8.86
N ASP A 104 -4.26 16.02 8.32
CA ASP A 104 -5.63 15.66 7.97
C ASP A 104 -5.76 15.11 6.54
N TRP A 105 -4.67 14.58 5.97
CA TRP A 105 -4.68 13.97 4.65
C TRP A 105 -5.74 12.87 4.47
N THR A 106 -6.19 12.72 3.23
CA THR A 106 -7.23 11.77 2.80
C THR A 106 -6.82 11.08 1.50
N LEU A 107 -7.66 10.17 0.99
CA LEU A 107 -7.45 9.55 -0.33
C LEU A 107 -7.72 10.51 -1.51
N ALA A 108 -8.14 11.75 -1.23
CA ALA A 108 -8.28 12.82 -2.20
C ALA A 108 -7.13 13.85 -2.13
N SER A 109 -6.14 13.65 -1.25
CA SER A 109 -4.97 14.52 -1.13
C SER A 109 -4.10 14.53 -2.39
N ASP A 110 -3.12 15.44 -2.41
CA ASP A 110 -2.20 15.60 -3.53
C ASP A 110 -1.37 14.33 -3.79
N PHE A 111 -0.81 14.28 -4.98
CA PHE A 111 -0.06 13.12 -5.45
C PHE A 111 1.13 12.75 -4.54
N VAL A 112 1.87 13.73 -4.01
CA VAL A 112 3.05 13.46 -3.17
C VAL A 112 2.62 12.77 -1.88
N THR A 113 1.54 13.27 -1.28
CA THR A 113 0.94 12.67 -0.08
C THR A 113 0.48 11.23 -0.33
N LEU A 114 -0.26 10.98 -1.41
CA LEU A 114 -0.72 9.62 -1.74
C LEU A 114 0.45 8.68 -2.04
N ARG A 115 1.53 9.18 -2.64
CA ARG A 115 2.76 8.41 -2.87
C ARG A 115 3.39 7.97 -1.55
N PHE A 116 3.43 8.82 -0.52
CA PHE A 116 3.93 8.41 0.80
C PHE A 116 3.09 7.29 1.41
N VAL A 117 1.76 7.38 1.30
CA VAL A 117 0.84 6.33 1.77
C VAL A 117 1.18 4.99 1.12
N TYR A 118 1.34 4.99 -0.21
CA TYR A 118 1.70 3.80 -0.96
C TYR A 118 3.04 3.20 -0.49
N GLU A 119 4.11 4.00 -0.48
CA GLU A 119 5.46 3.53 -0.13
C GLU A 119 5.53 3.01 1.32
N PHE A 120 4.82 3.66 2.25
CA PHE A 120 4.74 3.23 3.65
C PHE A 120 4.03 1.90 3.83
N LEU A 121 2.93 1.66 3.10
CA LEU A 121 2.20 0.38 3.15
C LEU A 121 3.06 -0.79 2.65
N GLN A 122 3.90 -0.56 1.65
CA GLN A 122 4.80 -1.57 1.07
C GLN A 122 5.90 -2.05 2.05
N LEU A 123 6.33 -1.18 2.97
CA LEU A 123 7.44 -1.49 3.89
C LEU A 123 7.08 -2.47 5.00
N GLY A 124 5.81 -2.51 5.40
CA GLY A 124 5.35 -3.27 6.56
C GLY A 124 5.80 -2.66 7.90
N GLY A 125 5.75 -3.46 8.97
CA GLY A 125 6.25 -3.07 10.29
C GLY A 125 5.57 -1.83 10.91
N PRO A 126 6.28 -1.09 11.77
CA PRO A 126 5.71 0.06 12.49
C PRO A 126 5.19 1.18 11.58
N ILE A 127 5.85 1.45 10.44
CA ILE A 127 5.41 2.46 9.47
C ILE A 127 4.06 2.09 8.87
N ALA A 128 3.91 0.87 8.34
CA ALA A 128 2.63 0.43 7.77
C ALA A 128 1.52 0.42 8.84
N ASN A 129 1.84 0.06 10.08
CA ASN A 129 0.86 0.06 11.17
C ASN A 129 0.31 1.47 11.48
N GLN A 130 1.16 2.51 11.43
CA GLN A 130 0.71 3.90 11.57
C GLN A 130 -0.28 4.27 10.47
N ILE A 131 0.01 3.88 9.22
CA ILE A 131 -0.89 4.13 8.09
C ILE A 131 -2.20 3.34 8.23
N LEU A 132 -2.15 2.06 8.55
CA LEU A 132 -3.34 1.25 8.77
C LEU A 132 -4.22 1.82 9.90
N SER A 133 -3.61 2.27 10.99
CA SER A 133 -4.31 2.97 12.08
C SER A 133 -4.99 4.25 11.58
N ARG A 134 -4.33 5.01 10.71
CA ARG A 134 -4.89 6.21 10.09
C ARG A 134 -6.05 5.90 9.15
N PHE A 135 -5.99 4.80 8.39
CA PHE A 135 -7.12 4.34 7.57
C PHE A 135 -8.39 4.13 8.41
N VAL A 136 -8.24 3.46 9.56
CA VAL A 136 -9.36 3.16 10.46
C VAL A 136 -9.85 4.41 11.17
N SER A 137 -8.96 5.13 11.86
CA SER A 137 -9.33 6.31 12.67
C SER A 137 -9.82 7.49 11.81
N GLY A 138 -9.26 7.66 10.62
CA GLY A 138 -9.65 8.69 9.66
C GLY A 138 -10.79 8.28 8.73
N ARG A 139 -11.32 7.05 8.86
CA ARG A 139 -12.40 6.54 8.02
C ARG A 139 -12.12 6.73 6.52
N LEU A 140 -10.91 6.40 6.08
CA LEU A 140 -10.43 6.77 4.75
C LEU A 140 -11.16 6.05 3.61
N LEU A 141 -11.70 4.84 3.83
CA LEU A 141 -12.50 4.13 2.82
C LEU A 141 -13.87 4.78 2.60
N ASP A 142 -14.38 5.57 3.56
CA ASP A 142 -15.65 6.29 3.42
C ASP A 142 -15.58 7.33 2.29
N TYR A 143 -14.37 7.78 1.91
CA TYR A 143 -14.15 8.61 0.72
C TYR A 143 -14.30 7.81 -0.58
N VAL A 144 -13.86 6.54 -0.59
CA VAL A 144 -14.00 5.65 -1.75
C VAL A 144 -15.47 5.35 -2.02
N VAL A 145 -16.26 5.12 -0.97
CA VAL A 145 -17.72 4.91 -1.06
C VAL A 145 -18.44 6.07 -1.76
N LYS A 146 -17.88 7.29 -1.65
CA LYS A 146 -18.49 8.54 -2.15
C LYS A 146 -18.09 8.92 -3.57
N PHE A 147 -17.20 8.18 -4.24
CA PHE A 147 -16.84 8.50 -5.62
C PHE A 147 -18.01 8.38 -6.58
N ARG A 148 -18.00 9.22 -7.63
CA ARG A 148 -19.04 9.24 -8.68
C ARG A 148 -18.40 9.46 -10.06
N GLY A 149 -18.90 8.76 -11.06
CA GLY A 149 -18.52 8.90 -12.47
C GLY A 149 -17.23 8.19 -12.87
N ASP A 150 -17.20 7.69 -14.11
CA ASP A 150 -16.07 6.93 -14.66
C ASP A 150 -14.76 7.72 -14.72
N ILE A 151 -14.82 9.00 -15.11
CA ILE A 151 -13.62 9.83 -15.29
C ILE A 151 -12.87 10.01 -13.97
N GLU A 152 -13.61 10.26 -12.89
CA GLU A 152 -13.01 10.41 -11.55
C GLU A 152 -12.39 9.08 -11.09
N ILE A 153 -13.09 7.96 -11.27
CA ILE A 153 -12.66 6.66 -10.76
C ILE A 153 -11.49 6.08 -11.58
N LEU A 154 -11.57 6.16 -12.91
CA LEU A 154 -10.52 5.67 -13.82
C LEU A 154 -9.27 6.56 -13.79
N GLY A 155 -9.42 7.86 -13.50
CA GLY A 155 -8.31 8.78 -13.34
C GLY A 155 -7.47 8.53 -12.08
N ARG A 156 -7.98 7.76 -11.11
CA ARG A 156 -7.33 7.51 -9.81
C ARG A 156 -6.52 6.21 -9.79
N GLN A 157 -5.65 6.02 -10.78
CA GLN A 157 -4.71 4.89 -10.85
C GLN A 157 -3.90 4.72 -9.54
N TYR A 158 -3.47 5.82 -8.92
CA TYR A 158 -2.79 5.80 -7.63
C TYR A 158 -3.56 5.11 -6.50
N LEU A 159 -4.88 5.24 -6.51
CA LEU A 159 -5.74 4.61 -5.52
C LEU A 159 -5.73 3.08 -5.66
N GLN A 160 -5.61 2.56 -6.88
CA GLN A 160 -5.50 1.12 -7.11
C GLN A 160 -4.31 0.52 -6.38
N GLY A 161 -3.12 1.12 -6.54
CA GLY A 161 -1.92 0.69 -5.83
C GLY A 161 -2.04 0.80 -4.30
N ILE A 162 -2.65 1.89 -3.80
CA ILE A 162 -2.87 2.10 -2.35
C ILE A 162 -3.82 1.06 -1.79
N LEU A 163 -4.95 0.78 -2.46
CA LEU A 163 -5.90 -0.24 -2.02
C LEU A 163 -5.27 -1.63 -2.07
N GLY A 164 -4.48 -1.93 -3.12
CA GLY A 164 -3.73 -3.19 -3.22
C GLY A 164 -2.77 -3.38 -2.04
N ALA A 165 -2.00 -2.35 -1.70
CA ALA A 165 -1.07 -2.37 -0.58
C ALA A 165 -1.80 -2.44 0.79
N PHE A 166 -2.91 -1.70 0.93
CA PHE A 166 -3.76 -1.74 2.12
C PHE A 166 -4.33 -3.13 2.36
N VAL A 167 -4.96 -3.74 1.35
CA VAL A 167 -5.54 -5.09 1.43
C VAL A 167 -4.45 -6.14 1.71
N SER A 168 -3.26 -6.00 1.11
CA SER A 168 -2.11 -6.87 1.39
C SER A 168 -1.66 -6.77 2.86
N GLY A 169 -1.72 -5.57 3.44
CA GLY A 169 -1.27 -5.27 4.80
C GLY A 169 -2.33 -5.47 5.88
N VAL A 170 -3.62 -5.50 5.52
CA VAL A 170 -4.75 -5.38 6.47
C VAL A 170 -4.71 -6.44 7.58
N ARG A 171 -4.27 -7.66 7.25
CA ARG A 171 -4.16 -8.80 8.19
C ARG A 171 -3.19 -8.59 9.35
N ARG A 172 -2.39 -7.53 9.31
CA ARG A 172 -1.48 -7.14 10.39
C ARG A 172 -2.20 -6.36 11.50
N SER A 173 -3.47 -6.00 11.30
CA SER A 173 -4.26 -5.21 12.26
C SER A 173 -5.72 -5.67 12.27
N ASP A 174 -6.17 -6.23 13.40
CA ASP A 174 -7.57 -6.65 13.58
C ASP A 174 -8.56 -5.49 13.40
N ALA A 175 -8.18 -4.28 13.83
CA ALA A 175 -8.99 -3.08 13.62
C ALA A 175 -9.12 -2.72 12.14
N ALA A 176 -8.05 -2.88 11.36
CA ALA A 176 -8.09 -2.63 9.91
C ALA A 176 -8.91 -3.71 9.18
N VAL A 177 -8.85 -4.96 9.64
CA VAL A 177 -9.71 -6.04 9.13
C VAL A 177 -11.17 -5.73 9.41
N ALA A 178 -11.52 -5.42 10.66
CA ALA A 178 -12.89 -5.07 11.02
C ALA A 178 -13.42 -3.90 10.19
N TYR A 179 -12.61 -2.85 10.02
CA TYR A 179 -12.97 -1.69 9.22
C TYR A 179 -13.16 -2.02 7.73
N LEU A 180 -12.24 -2.78 7.11
CA LEU A 180 -12.36 -3.20 5.72
C LEU A 180 -13.62 -4.04 5.48
N PHE A 181 -13.99 -4.91 6.42
CA PHE A 181 -15.13 -5.81 6.31
C PHE A 181 -16.47 -5.23 6.80
N GLU A 182 -16.52 -3.92 7.09
CA GLU A 182 -17.80 -3.19 7.08
C GLU A 182 -18.39 -3.22 5.67
N LEU A 183 -19.72 -3.40 5.58
CA LEU A 183 -20.40 -3.68 4.32
C LEU A 183 -20.11 -2.64 3.22
N ASP A 184 -20.18 -1.35 3.55
CA ASP A 184 -19.99 -0.30 2.55
C ASP A 184 -18.53 -0.21 2.10
N ASN A 185 -17.58 -0.49 3.00
CA ASN A 185 -16.15 -0.48 2.70
C ASN A 185 -15.75 -1.65 1.81
N ILE A 186 -16.16 -2.88 2.17
CA ILE A 186 -15.86 -4.05 1.35
C ILE A 186 -16.53 -3.95 -0.02
N PHE A 187 -17.77 -3.43 -0.07
CA PHE A 187 -18.46 -3.15 -1.32
C PHE A 187 -17.69 -2.15 -2.17
N ALA A 188 -17.26 -1.01 -1.61
CA ALA A 188 -16.53 0.01 -2.35
C ALA A 188 -15.18 -0.51 -2.87
N VAL A 189 -14.41 -1.24 -2.04
CA VAL A 189 -13.12 -1.82 -2.47
C VAL A 189 -13.32 -2.88 -3.56
N CYS A 190 -14.32 -3.76 -3.44
CA CYS A 190 -14.70 -4.69 -4.50
C CYS A 190 -15.08 -3.96 -5.78
N ALA A 191 -15.91 -2.92 -5.68
CA ALA A 191 -16.36 -2.14 -6.82
C ALA A 191 -15.18 -1.48 -7.55
N MET A 192 -14.24 -0.88 -6.82
CA MET A 192 -13.05 -0.28 -7.41
C MET A 192 -12.22 -1.31 -8.20
N TYR A 193 -11.93 -2.47 -7.61
CA TYR A 193 -11.20 -3.51 -8.34
C TYR A 193 -11.96 -4.05 -9.55
N ILE A 194 -13.28 -4.17 -9.49
CA ILE A 194 -14.10 -4.59 -10.64
C ILE A 194 -14.06 -3.55 -11.75
N ILE A 195 -14.19 -2.26 -11.43
CA ILE A 195 -14.13 -1.15 -12.38
C ILE A 195 -12.75 -1.10 -13.06
N TRP A 196 -11.67 -1.25 -12.30
CA TRP A 196 -10.30 -1.28 -12.83
C TRP A 196 -9.89 -2.61 -13.45
N ARG A 197 -10.75 -3.64 -13.41
CA ARG A 197 -10.45 -4.99 -13.91
C ARG A 197 -9.31 -5.68 -13.17
N ASP A 198 -9.11 -5.34 -11.91
CA ASP A 198 -8.02 -5.85 -11.06
C ASP A 198 -8.38 -7.21 -10.46
N ILE A 199 -8.29 -8.24 -11.31
CA ILE A 199 -8.53 -9.63 -10.91
C ILE A 199 -7.57 -10.08 -9.80
N PRO A 200 -6.26 -9.78 -9.83
CA PRO A 200 -5.35 -10.08 -8.71
C PRO A 200 -5.78 -9.42 -7.39
N GLY A 201 -6.18 -8.15 -7.41
CA GLY A 201 -6.70 -7.43 -6.24
C GLY A 201 -7.96 -8.07 -5.65
N LEU A 202 -8.89 -8.51 -6.51
CA LEU A 202 -10.08 -9.26 -6.09
C LEU A 202 -9.73 -10.61 -5.45
N HIS A 203 -8.78 -11.35 -6.01
CA HIS A 203 -8.30 -12.61 -5.41
C HIS A 203 -7.69 -12.37 -4.04
N LEU A 204 -6.84 -11.36 -3.92
CA LEU A 204 -6.19 -10.99 -2.67
C LEU A 204 -7.24 -10.64 -1.60
N LEU A 205 -8.22 -9.82 -1.95
CA LEU A 205 -9.30 -9.41 -1.06
C LEU A 205 -10.17 -10.59 -0.59
N ALA A 206 -10.57 -11.45 -1.53
CA ALA A 206 -11.30 -12.69 -1.24
C ALA A 206 -10.54 -13.59 -0.25
N GLN A 207 -9.22 -13.63 -0.38
CA GLN A 207 -8.36 -14.42 0.48
C GLN A 207 -8.22 -13.81 1.87
N CYS A 208 -8.44 -12.51 2.10
CA CYS A 208 -8.21 -11.85 3.40
C CYS A 208 -9.04 -12.47 4.54
N CYS A 209 -10.36 -12.59 4.37
CA CYS A 209 -11.27 -13.25 5.31
C CYS A 209 -12.34 -14.03 4.52
N PRO A 210 -12.03 -15.23 4.02
CA PRO A 210 -12.89 -15.94 3.07
C PRO A 210 -14.25 -16.37 3.66
N ASP A 211 -14.31 -16.57 4.97
CA ASP A 211 -15.51 -17.05 5.67
C ASP A 211 -16.27 -15.91 6.37
N HIS A 212 -15.94 -14.65 6.07
CA HIS A 212 -16.61 -13.50 6.68
C HIS A 212 -18.07 -13.40 6.19
N PRO A 213 -19.07 -13.28 7.08
CA PRO A 213 -20.48 -13.33 6.70
C PRO A 213 -20.92 -12.17 5.79
N VAL A 214 -20.21 -11.03 5.83
CA VAL A 214 -20.50 -9.87 4.97
C VAL A 214 -20.42 -10.19 3.48
N TRP A 215 -19.69 -11.24 3.08
CA TRP A 215 -19.55 -11.61 1.67
C TRP A 215 -20.89 -11.88 1.01
N THR A 216 -21.84 -12.49 1.72
CA THR A 216 -23.17 -12.78 1.17
C THR A 216 -23.89 -11.50 0.75
N GLU A 217 -23.90 -10.50 1.62
CA GLU A 217 -24.58 -9.22 1.36
C GLU A 217 -23.79 -8.36 0.36
N CYS A 218 -22.46 -8.31 0.49
CA CYS A 218 -21.58 -7.60 -0.45
C CYS A 218 -21.77 -8.12 -1.88
N LEU A 219 -21.73 -9.44 -2.08
CA LEU A 219 -21.90 -10.07 -3.40
C LEU A 219 -23.27 -9.79 -4.02
N GLN A 220 -24.32 -9.60 -3.22
CA GLN A 220 -25.64 -9.18 -3.70
C GLN A 220 -25.63 -7.71 -4.14
N LYS A 221 -25.01 -6.84 -3.36
CA LYS A 221 -24.86 -5.41 -3.69
C LYS A 221 -24.02 -5.16 -4.94
N LEU A 222 -23.11 -6.06 -5.35
CA LEU A 222 -22.25 -5.82 -6.51
C LEU A 222 -23.00 -5.54 -7.84
N ASP A 223 -24.23 -6.02 -8.01
CA ASP A 223 -25.01 -5.70 -9.23
C ASP A 223 -25.40 -4.21 -9.30
N THR A 224 -25.35 -3.48 -8.18
CA THR A 224 -25.69 -2.06 -8.08
C THR A 224 -24.49 -1.14 -8.27
N ILE A 225 -23.31 -1.68 -8.61
CA ILE A 225 -22.10 -0.86 -8.86
C ILE A 225 -22.37 0.24 -9.90
N PRO A 226 -22.97 -0.04 -11.07
CA PRO A 226 -23.18 0.98 -12.09
C PRO A 226 -24.03 2.15 -11.58
N GLU A 227 -25.09 1.86 -10.83
CA GLU A 227 -25.99 2.87 -10.27
C GLU A 227 -25.34 3.63 -9.10
N HIS A 228 -24.68 2.93 -8.18
CA HIS A 228 -24.07 3.54 -6.98
C HIS A 228 -22.97 4.54 -7.34
N PHE A 229 -22.16 4.20 -8.34
CA PHE A 229 -21.03 5.03 -8.79
C PHE A 229 -21.37 5.91 -9.99
N GLU A 230 -22.64 5.96 -10.43
CA GLU A 230 -23.09 6.79 -11.56
C GLU A 230 -22.26 6.57 -12.84
N LEU A 231 -21.98 5.31 -13.16
CA LEU A 231 -21.14 4.93 -14.30
C LEU A 231 -21.91 5.01 -15.61
N TRP A 232 -21.19 5.21 -16.71
CA TRP A 232 -21.77 5.25 -18.05
C TRP A 232 -22.46 3.91 -18.37
N PRO A 233 -23.65 3.96 -19.02
CA PRO A 233 -24.40 2.75 -19.37
C PRO A 233 -23.58 1.71 -20.16
N GLN A 234 -22.59 2.15 -20.92
CA GLN A 234 -21.72 1.30 -21.75
C GLN A 234 -20.80 0.39 -20.92
N CYS A 235 -20.43 0.80 -19.70
CA CYS A 235 -19.61 0.00 -18.79
C CYS A 235 -20.39 -1.14 -18.11
N ARG A 236 -21.73 -1.06 -18.11
CA ARG A 236 -22.62 -1.93 -17.33
C ARG A 236 -22.42 -3.41 -17.63
N GLU A 237 -22.48 -3.79 -18.91
CA GLU A 237 -22.39 -5.20 -19.32
C GLU A 237 -21.04 -5.81 -18.87
N TYR A 238 -19.95 -5.06 -19.09
CA TYR A 238 -18.63 -5.49 -18.69
C TYR A 238 -18.50 -5.66 -17.17
N ILE A 239 -18.99 -4.68 -16.39
CA ILE A 239 -18.97 -4.75 -14.92
C ILE A 239 -19.72 -5.97 -14.42
N LEU A 240 -20.95 -6.18 -14.89
CA LEU A 240 -21.79 -7.31 -14.47
C LEU A 240 -21.17 -8.67 -14.85
N ARG A 241 -20.45 -8.73 -15.96
CA ARG A 241 -19.66 -9.91 -16.32
C ARG A 241 -18.56 -10.18 -15.30
N THR A 242 -17.75 -9.17 -14.95
CA THR A 242 -16.70 -9.32 -13.93
C THR A 242 -17.25 -9.61 -12.53
N VAL A 243 -18.41 -9.05 -12.16
CA VAL A 243 -19.15 -9.42 -10.94
C VAL A 243 -19.51 -10.91 -10.94
N SER A 244 -19.98 -11.42 -12.07
CA SER A 244 -20.33 -12.84 -12.22
C SER A 244 -19.11 -13.75 -12.05
N ASP A 245 -17.99 -13.40 -12.68
CA ASP A 245 -16.72 -14.13 -12.54
C ASP A 245 -16.24 -14.12 -11.08
N PHE A 246 -16.31 -12.97 -10.41
CA PHE A 246 -15.92 -12.84 -9.01
C PHE A 246 -16.82 -13.64 -8.05
N ARG A 247 -18.13 -13.74 -8.33
CA ARG A 247 -19.04 -14.60 -7.57
C ARG A 247 -18.65 -16.08 -7.67
N VAL A 248 -18.26 -16.52 -8.87
CA VAL A 248 -17.77 -17.89 -9.08
C VAL A 248 -16.49 -18.13 -8.29
N LEU A 249 -15.58 -17.16 -8.24
CA LEU A 249 -14.35 -17.23 -7.46
C LEU A 249 -14.61 -17.41 -5.95
N ILE A 250 -15.52 -16.62 -5.37
CA ILE A 250 -15.85 -16.72 -3.93
C ILE A 250 -16.58 -18.04 -3.61
N LYS A 251 -17.49 -18.48 -4.49
CA LYS A 251 -18.28 -19.71 -4.28
C LYS A 251 -17.47 -20.99 -4.58
N GLY A 252 -16.59 -20.96 -5.57
CA GLY A 252 -15.88 -22.11 -6.12
C GLY A 252 -14.59 -22.49 -5.39
N GLY A 253 -14.12 -21.68 -4.42
CA GLY A 253 -12.96 -22.07 -3.62
C GLY A 253 -13.29 -23.27 -2.74
N GLU A 254 -12.78 -24.46 -3.05
CA GLU A 254 -12.91 -25.62 -2.15
C GLU A 254 -12.31 -25.32 -0.77
N PRO A 255 -12.91 -25.80 0.34
CA PRO A 255 -12.40 -25.57 1.69
C PRO A 255 -10.96 -26.07 1.88
N ALA A 256 -10.57 -27.14 1.17
CA ALA A 256 -9.21 -27.68 1.20
C ALA A 256 -8.19 -26.75 0.52
N ALA A 257 -8.51 -26.17 -0.64
CA ALA A 257 -7.65 -25.22 -1.36
C ALA A 257 -7.49 -23.89 -0.60
N ARG A 258 -8.56 -23.41 0.06
CA ARG A 258 -8.51 -22.23 0.93
C ARG A 258 -7.56 -22.43 2.12
N SER A 259 -7.57 -23.62 2.73
CA SER A 259 -6.70 -23.96 3.86
C SER A 259 -5.22 -24.04 3.45
N THR A 260 -4.91 -24.65 2.30
CA THR A 260 -3.55 -24.83 1.77
C THR A 260 -2.95 -23.52 1.28
N LEU A 261 -3.77 -22.64 0.67
CA LEU A 261 -3.31 -21.29 0.32
C LEU A 261 -3.11 -20.45 1.59
N SER A 262 -4.01 -20.53 2.58
CA SER A 262 -3.82 -19.82 3.86
C SER A 262 -2.52 -20.20 4.59
N SER A 263 -2.07 -21.45 4.45
CA SER A 263 -0.82 -21.93 5.05
C SER A 263 0.42 -21.53 4.25
N LEU A 264 0.35 -21.53 2.91
CA LEU A 264 1.41 -21.01 2.03
C LEU A 264 1.63 -19.50 2.22
N TRP A 265 0.55 -18.72 2.42
CA TRP A 265 0.64 -17.29 2.68
C TRP A 265 1.07 -16.96 4.12
N ARG A 266 0.70 -17.77 5.12
CA ARG A 266 1.28 -17.68 6.48
C ARG A 266 2.79 -17.90 6.46
N ARG A 267 3.28 -18.84 5.64
CA ARG A 267 4.72 -19.02 5.44
C ARG A 267 5.37 -17.78 4.85
N ARG A 268 4.76 -17.14 3.84
CA ARG A 268 5.30 -15.90 3.23
C ARG A 268 5.36 -14.71 4.21
N GLY A 269 4.41 -14.60 5.14
CA GLY A 269 4.46 -13.65 6.26
C GLY A 269 5.46 -14.00 7.36
N ASN A 270 5.81 -15.29 7.51
CA ASN A 270 6.77 -15.80 8.48
C ASN A 270 8.22 -15.88 7.95
N ILE A 271 8.50 -15.52 6.69
CA ILE A 271 9.87 -15.44 6.15
C ILE A 271 10.73 -14.44 6.95
N GLY A 272 10.11 -13.52 7.72
CA GLY A 272 10.79 -12.66 8.69
C GLY A 272 11.01 -13.25 10.09
N LYS A 273 10.51 -14.46 10.40
CA LYS A 273 10.62 -15.09 11.74
C LYS A 273 11.45 -16.37 11.77
N GLU A 274 11.70 -17.05 10.65
CA GLU A 274 12.35 -18.38 10.64
C GLU A 274 13.90 -18.38 10.65
N LEU A 275 14.58 -17.24 10.78
CA LEU A 275 16.04 -17.20 10.93
C LEU A 275 16.55 -17.20 12.38
N THR A 276 15.68 -17.39 13.38
CA THR A 276 16.10 -17.58 14.78
C THR A 276 15.96 -19.04 15.20
N GLY A 277 16.81 -19.90 14.66
CA GLY A 277 16.70 -21.33 14.95
C GLY A 277 17.80 -22.23 14.42
N ALA A 278 19.07 -21.83 14.44
CA ALA A 278 20.19 -22.78 14.35
C ALA A 278 21.48 -22.19 14.93
N SER A 279 21.58 -22.18 16.26
CA SER A 279 22.85 -22.20 16.97
C SER A 279 22.80 -23.33 17.99
N LYS A 280 23.62 -24.36 17.71
CA LYS A 280 24.10 -25.51 18.50
C LYS A 280 24.54 -26.52 17.43
N VAL A 281 25.82 -26.86 17.26
CA VAL A 281 26.91 -27.15 18.21
C VAL A 281 28.23 -26.61 17.66
#